data_AF-A0A7Y5KC39-F1
#
_entry.id   AF-A0A7Y5KC39-F1
#
_cell.length_a   1.000
_cell.length_b   1.000
_cell.length_c   1.000
_cell.angle_alpha   90.00
_cell.angle_beta   90.00
_cell.angle_gamma   90.00
#
_symmetry.space_group_name_H-M   'P 1'
#
loop_
_entity.id
_entity.type
_entity.pdbx_description
1 polymer ?
#
loop_
_entity_poly.entity_id
_entity_poly.type
_entity_poly.pdbx_seq_one_letter_code
_entity_poly.pdbx_strand_id
1 'polypeptide(L)' 'MAAKKKPRVGIKMDMTPMVDVAFLLLTFFMLTTQFKPPESVQIDLPSSHSAFKLPESDVMIITVNKEGRIFLGVDQQQL' A
#
# COMPACT_ATOMS: atom_id res chain seq x y z
N MET A 1 34.79 -57.72 24.67
CA MET A 1 35.45 -56.40 24.50
C MET A 1 34.38 -55.38 24.11
N ALA A 2 34.15 -54.35 24.92
CA ALA A 2 33.09 -53.37 24.67
C ALA A 2 33.59 -52.25 23.75
N ALA A 3 32.88 -52.00 22.65
CA ALA A 3 33.21 -50.97 21.69
C ALA A 3 32.99 -49.57 22.29
N LYS A 4 34.07 -48.78 22.40
CA LYS A 4 34.03 -47.40 22.89
C LYS A 4 33.39 -46.50 21.83
N LYS A 5 32.18 -45.98 22.11
CA LYS A 5 31.47 -45.05 21.20
C LYS A 5 32.28 -43.74 21.04
N LYS A 6 32.47 -43.31 19.80
CA LYS A 6 33.16 -42.05 19.45
C LYS A 6 32.36 -40.85 19.97
N PRO A 7 32.98 -39.89 20.71
CA PRO A 7 32.28 -38.71 21.19
C PRO A 7 31.84 -37.83 20.01
N ARG A 8 30.60 -37.34 20.07
CA ARG A 8 30.06 -36.39 19.08
C ARG A 8 30.76 -35.06 19.24
N VAL A 9 31.49 -34.62 18.21
CA VAL A 9 32.05 -33.27 18.15
C VAL A 9 30.88 -32.31 17.95
N GLY A 10 30.63 -31.46 18.94
CA GLY A 10 29.63 -30.40 18.81
C GLY A 10 30.10 -29.39 17.77
N ILE A 11 29.31 -29.20 16.70
CA ILE A 11 29.56 -28.17 15.71
C ILE A 11 29.26 -26.82 16.38
N LYS A 12 30.29 -26.00 16.58
CA LYS A 12 30.13 -24.60 17.03
C LYS A 12 30.04 -23.73 15.79
N MET A 13 28.90 -23.07 15.59
CA MET A 13 28.70 -22.12 14.49
C MET A 13 29.29 -20.77 14.90
N ASP A 14 30.22 -20.26 14.10
CA ASP A 14 30.78 -18.91 14.27
C ASP A 14 29.80 -17.88 13.68
N MET A 15 29.37 -16.93 14.51
CA MET A 15 28.43 -15.88 14.13
C MET A 15 29.12 -14.60 13.65
N THR A 16 30.45 -14.51 13.78
CA THR A 16 31.26 -13.36 13.34
C THR A 16 30.95 -12.93 11.90
N PRO A 17 30.90 -13.83 10.90
CA PRO A 17 30.55 -13.42 9.53
C PRO A 17 29.10 -12.98 9.37
N MET A 18 28.17 -13.49 10.20
CA MET A 18 26.76 -13.09 10.15
C MET A 18 26.57 -11.67 10.68
N VAL A 19 27.29 -11.32 11.74
CA VAL A 19 27.27 -9.98 12.34
C VAL A 19 27.83 -8.95 11.36
N ASP A 20 28.93 -9.26 10.66
CA ASP A 20 29.54 -8.38 9.67
C ASP A 20 28.58 -8.02 8.51
N VAL A 21 27.92 -9.04 7.94
CA VAL A 21 26.91 -8.82 6.87
C VAL A 21 25.74 -7.97 7.37
N ALA A 22 25.29 -8.17 8.61
CA ALA A 22 24.21 -7.37 9.18
C ALA A 22 24.61 -5.89 9.33
N PHE A 23 25.85 -5.60 9.75
CA PHE A 23 26.35 -4.23 9.87
C PHE A 23 26.55 -3.56 8.51
N LEU A 24 27.03 -4.30 7.50
CA LEU A 24 27.11 -3.79 6.13
C LEU A 24 25.74 -3.40 5.59
N LEU A 25 24.70 -4.21 5.82
CA LEU A 25 23.34 -3.90 5.38
C LEU A 25 22.75 -2.70 6.14
N LEU A 26 22.95 -2.64 7.46
CA LEU A 26 22.46 -1.54 8.28
C LEU A 26 23.08 -0.20 7.87
N THR A 27 24.40 -0.16 7.67
CA THR A 27 25.10 1.05 7.23
C THR A 27 24.74 1.43 5.80
N PHE A 28 24.62 0.44 4.89
CA PHE A 28 24.12 0.67 3.53
C PHE A 28 22.73 1.29 3.52
N PHE A 29 21.78 0.74 4.28
CA PHE A 29 20.43 1.31 4.36
C PHE A 29 20.44 2.70 5.01
N MET A 30 21.18 2.90 6.10
CA MET A 30 21.26 4.23 6.73
C MET A 30 21.87 5.30 5.83
N LEU A 31 22.85 4.96 4.98
CA LEU A 31 23.46 5.90 4.04
C LEU A 31 22.60 6.17 2.80
N THR A 32 21.81 5.18 2.37
CA THR A 32 20.97 5.28 1.16
C THR A 32 19.54 5.73 1.46
N THR A 33 19.11 5.75 2.72
CA THR A 33 17.81 6.31 3.11
C THR A 33 17.77 7.81 2.85
N GLN A 34 16.89 8.22 1.95
CA GLN A 34 16.51 9.61 1.73
C GLN A 34 15.27 9.94 2.57
N PHE A 35 15.26 11.09 3.24
CA PHE A 35 14.05 11.57 3.90
C PHE A 35 12.98 11.83 2.84
N LYS A 36 11.74 11.40 3.11
CA LYS A 36 10.59 11.78 2.29
C LYS A 36 10.55 13.32 2.28
N PRO A 37 10.56 13.98 1.09
CA PRO A 37 10.39 15.41 1.04
C PRO A 37 9.13 15.81 1.81
N PRO A 38 9.15 16.90 2.59
CA PRO A 38 7.92 17.39 3.21
C PRO A 38 6.89 17.60 2.09
N GLU A 39 5.74 16.94 2.20
CA GLU A 39 4.63 17.18 1.27
C GLU A 39 4.29 18.67 1.35
N SER A 40 4.58 19.41 0.28
CA SER A 40 4.54 20.88 0.28
C SER A 40 3.12 21.44 0.34
N VAL A 41 2.09 20.59 0.40
CA VAL A 41 0.69 20.99 0.38
C VAL A 41 -0.11 19.96 1.15
N GLN A 42 -0.79 20.39 2.21
CA GLN A 42 -1.96 19.66 2.72
C GLN A 42 -3.01 19.74 1.61
N ILE A 43 -3.18 18.66 0.86
CA ILE A 43 -4.24 18.59 -0.14
C ILE A 43 -5.54 18.37 0.63
N ASP A 44 -6.24 19.48 0.92
CA ASP A 44 -7.64 19.43 1.32
C ASP A 44 -8.44 18.96 0.12
N LEU A 45 -8.58 17.64 -0.01
CA LEU A 45 -9.49 17.02 -0.96
C LEU A 45 -10.90 17.54 -0.63
N PRO A 46 -11.59 18.21 -1.58
CA PRO A 46 -12.97 18.58 -1.34
C PRO A 46 -13.76 17.30 -1.10
N SER A 47 -14.44 17.22 0.04
CA SER A 47 -15.41 16.16 0.29
C SER A 47 -16.51 16.29 -0.76
N SER A 48 -16.57 15.31 -1.67
CA SER A 48 -17.71 15.15 -2.59
C SER A 48 -18.94 14.79 -1.77
N HIS A 49 -19.59 15.80 -1.21
CA HIS A 49 -20.87 15.63 -0.54
C HIS A 49 -21.97 15.46 -1.60
N SER A 50 -22.11 14.25 -2.15
CA SER A 50 -23.46 13.77 -2.42
C SER A 50 -24.04 13.37 -1.05
N ALA A 51 -24.42 14.38 -0.25
CA ALA A 51 -24.99 14.21 1.08
C ALA A 51 -26.33 13.44 1.06
N PHE A 52 -26.90 13.26 -0.13
CA PHE A 52 -28.02 12.39 -0.39
C PHE A 52 -27.57 11.18 -1.21
N LYS A 53 -27.80 9.98 -0.67
CA LYS A 53 -27.88 8.77 -1.49
C LYS A 53 -29.02 9.02 -2.48
N LEU A 54 -28.71 9.05 -3.78
CA LEU A 54 -29.74 9.11 -4.81
C LEU A 54 -30.72 7.95 -4.57
N PRO A 55 -32.04 8.18 -4.62
CA PRO A 55 -33.01 7.09 -4.53
C PRO A 55 -32.71 6.07 -5.63
N GLU A 56 -32.92 4.79 -5.35
CA GLU A 56 -32.55 3.71 -6.28
C GLU A 56 -33.47 3.65 -7.52
N SER A 57 -34.56 4.41 -7.53
CA SER A 57 -35.52 4.50 -8.63
C SER A 57 -36.06 5.94 -8.81
N ASP A 58 -36.56 6.24 -10.01
CA ASP A 58 -37.15 7.53 -10.40
C ASP A 58 -36.16 8.71 -10.39
N VAL A 59 -34.91 8.46 -10.75
CA VAL A 59 -33.89 9.50 -10.90
C VAL A 59 -33.91 10.05 -12.33
N MET A 60 -34.14 11.36 -12.46
CA MET A 60 -33.98 12.09 -13.71
C MET A 60 -32.54 12.60 -13.83
N ILE A 61 -31.82 12.10 -14.83
CA ILE A 61 -30.46 12.52 -15.15
C ILE A 61 -30.54 13.60 -16.25
N ILE A 62 -30.05 14.79 -15.91
CA ILE A 62 -29.91 15.91 -16.86
C ILE A 62 -28.42 16.09 -17.14
N THR A 63 -27.99 15.77 -18.36
CA THR A 63 -26.60 15.95 -18.79
C THR A 63 -26.50 17.13 -19.74
N VAL A 64 -25.66 18.11 -19.41
CA VAL A 64 -25.39 19.28 -20.26
C VAL A 64 -23.98 19.17 -20.80
N ASN A 65 -23.81 19.20 -22.11
CA ASN A 65 -22.48 19.20 -22.72
C ASN A 65 -21.90 20.62 -22.84
N LYS A 66 -20.62 20.74 -23.15
CA LYS A 66 -19.92 22.03 -23.28
C LYS A 66 -20.47 22.95 -24.38
N GLU A 67 -21.25 22.40 -25.30
CA GLU A 67 -21.89 23.10 -26.41
C GLU A 67 -23.34 23.52 -26.06
N GLY A 68 -23.77 23.30 -24.80
CA GLY A 68 -25.10 23.65 -24.32
C GLY A 68 -26.21 22.68 -24.74
N ARG A 69 -25.88 21.52 -25.33
CA ARG A 69 -26.85 20.47 -25.65
C ARG A 69 -27.24 19.74 -24.37
N ILE A 70 -28.54 19.58 -24.17
CA ILE A 70 -29.14 18.95 -23.00
C ILE A 70 -29.61 17.54 -23.38
N PHE A 71 -29.20 16.55 -22.61
CA PHE A 71 -29.64 15.16 -22.71
C PHE A 71 -30.40 14.79 -21.44
N LEU A 72 -31.61 14.26 -21.61
CA LEU A 72 -32.48 13.82 -20.52
C LEU A 72 -32.56 12.29 -20.54
N GLY A 73 -32.25 11.66 -19.42
CA GLY A 73 -32.44 10.22 -19.20
C GLY A 73 -33.18 9.98 -17.90
N VAL A 74 -34.15 9.07 -17.91
CA VAL A 74 -34.78 8.56 -16.69
C VAL A 74 -34.15 7.21 -16.43
N ASP A 75 -33.61 7.01 -15.22
CA ASP A 75 -33.09 5.71 -14.82
C ASP A 75 -34.29 4.75 -14.62
N GLN A 76 -34.62 4.00 -15.67
CA GLN A 76 -35.50 2.85 -15.54
C GLN A 76 -34.61 1.68 -15.14
N GLN A 77 -34.59 1.43 -13.84
CA GLN A 77 -34.02 0.21 -13.26
C GLN A 77 -34.78 -0.98 -13.86
N GLN A 78 -34.27 -1.46 -15.00
CA GLN A 78 -34.79 -2.62 -15.70
C GLN A 78 -34.38 -3.84 -14.87
N LEU A 79 -35.40 -4.61 -14.48
CA LEU A 79 -35.33 -5.84 -13.66
C LEU A 79 -34.08 -6.71 -13.92
#